data_AF-A0AAD5DER4-F1
#
_entry.id   AF-A0AAD5DER4-F1
#
_cell.length_a   1.000
_cell.length_b   1.000
_cell.length_c   1.000
_cell.angle_alpha   90.00
_cell.angle_beta   90.00
_cell.angle_gamma   90.00
#
_symmetry.space_group_name_H-M   'P 1'
#
loop_
_entity.id
_entity.type
_entity.pdbx_description
1 polymer ?
#
loop_
_entity_poly.entity_id
_entity_poly.type
_entity_poly.pdbx_seq_one_letter_code
_entity_poly.pdbx_strand_id
1 'polypeptide(L)'
;MSRAAVAVSWVVTLVGGLIILGGLGALTNDSAVGVTPYRTAWVAWSLEVAGLLVCLACLLVAKPFAQWRAVIVGMLAIPTAVLIPIADLVLTAKGALPGSNGSDSRANTTAAGLIICMCGNYLLALAVCLFDDTPAVVAESKVGV
;
A
#
# COMPACT_ATOMS: atom_id res chain seq x y z
N MET A 1 -15.04 -9.97 8.88
CA MET A 1 -14.85 -9.53 7.47
C MET A 1 -14.24 -10.69 6.67
N SER A 2 -14.64 -10.90 5.42
CA SER A 2 -14.30 -12.10 4.66
C SER A 2 -12.93 -12.00 3.96
N ARG A 3 -12.36 -13.15 3.54
CA ARG A 3 -11.11 -13.18 2.75
C ARG A 3 -11.24 -12.38 1.45
N ALA A 4 -12.43 -12.42 0.84
CA ALA A 4 -12.73 -11.65 -0.36
C ALA A 4 -12.61 -10.13 -0.12
N ALA A 5 -13.07 -9.62 1.01
CA ALA A 5 -12.96 -8.20 1.33
C ALA A 5 -11.50 -7.76 1.51
N VAL A 6 -10.67 -8.58 2.18
CA VAL A 6 -9.23 -8.31 2.30
C VAL A 6 -8.56 -8.37 0.93
N ALA A 7 -8.89 -9.36 0.08
CA ALA A 7 -8.34 -9.48 -1.27
C ALA A 7 -8.72 -8.30 -2.16
N VAL A 8 -9.98 -7.83 -2.10
CA VAL A 8 -10.42 -6.65 -2.85
C VAL A 8 -9.65 -5.41 -2.40
N SER A 9 -9.55 -5.16 -1.10
CA SER A 9 -8.75 -4.02 -0.59
C SER A 9 -7.29 -4.11 -1.03
N TRP A 10 -6.70 -5.31 -0.99
CA TRP A 10 -5.35 -5.56 -1.46
C TRP A 10 -5.17 -5.24 -2.95
N VAL A 11 -6.12 -5.67 -3.79
CA VAL A 11 -6.12 -5.35 -5.23
C VAL A 11 -6.24 -3.83 -5.45
N VAL A 12 -7.10 -3.14 -4.70
CA VAL A 12 -7.21 -1.67 -4.80
C VAL A 12 -5.88 -1.00 -4.46
N THR A 13 -5.22 -1.40 -3.37
CA THR A 13 -3.88 -0.88 -3.04
C THR A 13 -2.88 -1.16 -4.15
N LEU A 14 -2.85 -2.40 -4.68
CA LEU A 14 -1.94 -2.76 -5.77
C LEU A 14 -2.17 -1.90 -7.02
N VAL A 15 -3.42 -1.64 -7.41
CA VAL A 15 -3.74 -0.79 -8.55
C VAL A 15 -3.21 0.63 -8.34
N GLY A 16 -3.45 1.22 -7.16
CA GLY A 16 -2.87 2.52 -6.81
C GLY A 16 -1.34 2.50 -6.91
N GLY A 17 -0.72 1.46 -6.40
CA GLY A 17 0.71 1.23 -6.46
C GLY A 17 1.28 1.11 -7.89
N LEU A 18 0.60 0.39 -8.79
CA LEU A 18 1.01 0.30 -10.20
C LEU A 18 0.92 1.66 -10.91
N ILE A 19 -0.06 2.47 -10.57
CA ILE A 19 -0.19 3.85 -11.08
C ILE A 19 0.96 4.72 -10.56
N ILE A 20 1.33 4.61 -9.27
CA ILE A 20 2.52 5.27 -8.71
C ILE A 20 3.76 4.84 -9.48
N LEU A 21 3.96 3.54 -9.70
CA LEU A 21 5.12 3.01 -10.40
C LEU A 21 5.27 3.62 -11.80
N GLY A 22 4.17 3.73 -12.55
CA GLY A 22 4.17 4.36 -13.88
C GLY A 22 4.48 5.86 -13.82
N GLY A 23 3.79 6.61 -12.96
CA GLY A 23 3.97 8.07 -12.84
C GLY A 23 5.33 8.46 -12.27
N LEU A 24 5.75 7.82 -11.19
CA LEU A 24 7.04 8.04 -10.54
C LEU A 24 8.20 7.59 -11.43
N GLY A 25 8.04 6.47 -12.15
CA GLY A 25 9.00 5.99 -13.14
C GLY A 25 9.23 7.03 -14.25
N ALA A 26 8.14 7.60 -14.80
CA ALA A 26 8.24 8.65 -15.81
C ALA A 26 8.92 9.92 -15.28
N LEU A 27 8.58 10.37 -14.06
CA LEU A 27 9.22 11.55 -13.44
C LEU A 27 10.71 11.31 -13.16
N THR A 28 11.07 10.10 -12.73
CA THR A 28 12.47 9.75 -12.45
C THR A 28 13.28 9.68 -13.75
N ASN A 29 12.74 9.08 -14.80
CA ASN A 29 13.41 8.96 -16.10
C ASN A 29 13.73 10.31 -16.74
N ASP A 30 12.82 11.28 -16.57
CA ASP A 30 12.95 12.60 -17.20
C ASP A 30 13.72 13.60 -16.33
N SER A 31 14.22 13.15 -15.18
CA SER A 31 15.02 13.98 -14.28
C SER A 31 16.51 13.97 -14.66
N ALA A 32 17.22 15.04 -14.30
CA ALA A 32 18.63 15.21 -14.69
C ALA A 32 19.52 14.07 -14.14
N VAL A 33 20.34 13.50 -15.05
CA VAL A 33 21.29 12.44 -14.73
C VAL A 33 22.27 12.92 -13.65
N GLY A 34 22.37 12.19 -12.53
CA GLY A 34 23.34 12.46 -11.45
C GLY A 34 22.73 13.02 -10.16
N VAL A 35 21.48 13.51 -10.21
CA VAL A 35 20.66 13.70 -9.00
C VAL A 35 19.85 12.41 -8.82
N THR A 36 19.59 11.98 -7.58
CA THR A 36 18.62 10.89 -7.29
C THR A 36 17.30 11.50 -6.80
N PRO A 37 16.58 12.26 -7.65
CA PRO A 37 15.30 12.80 -7.24
C PRO A 37 14.38 11.63 -6.91
N TYR A 38 13.46 11.87 -5.98
CA TYR A 38 12.47 10.88 -5.57
C TYR A 38 13.01 9.67 -4.80
N ARG A 39 14.26 9.69 -4.29
CA ARG A 39 14.81 8.61 -3.46
C ARG A 39 13.86 8.21 -2.32
N THR A 40 13.31 9.19 -1.60
CA THR A 40 12.34 8.95 -0.52
C THR A 40 11.06 8.30 -1.03
N ALA A 41 10.57 8.68 -2.21
CA ALA A 41 9.39 8.08 -2.81
C ALA A 41 9.62 6.63 -3.24
N TRP A 42 10.81 6.32 -3.80
CA TRP A 42 11.19 4.94 -4.12
C TRP A 42 11.36 4.07 -2.87
N VAL A 43 11.89 4.63 -1.78
CA VAL A 43 11.98 3.91 -0.49
C VAL A 43 10.59 3.65 0.08
N ALA A 44 9.72 4.66 0.12
CA ALA A 44 8.33 4.51 0.57
C ALA A 44 7.58 3.47 -0.26
N TRP A 45 7.74 3.49 -1.58
CA TRP A 45 7.17 2.49 -2.48
C TRP A 45 7.72 1.08 -2.22
N SER A 46 9.01 0.95 -1.93
CA SER A 46 9.61 -0.35 -1.62
C SER A 46 9.04 -0.94 -0.31
N LEU A 47 8.81 -0.09 0.69
CA LEU A 47 8.16 -0.47 1.95
C LEU A 47 6.69 -0.88 1.73
N GLU A 48 5.98 -0.16 0.87
CA GLU A 48 4.60 -0.47 0.47
C GLU A 48 4.49 -1.85 -0.17
N VAL A 49 5.35 -2.15 -1.15
CA VAL A 49 5.40 -3.46 -1.82
C VAL A 49 5.70 -4.57 -0.82
N ALA A 50 6.63 -4.35 0.11
CA ALA A 50 6.93 -5.34 1.16
C ALA A 50 5.69 -5.63 2.03
N GLY A 51 4.95 -4.60 2.44
CA GLY A 51 3.70 -4.75 3.19
C GLY A 51 2.64 -5.53 2.42
N LEU A 52 2.47 -5.23 1.13
CA LEU A 52 1.55 -5.96 0.24
C LEU A 52 1.94 -7.43 0.09
N LEU A 53 3.22 -7.74 -0.05
CA LEU A 53 3.69 -9.13 -0.17
C LEU A 53 3.48 -9.92 1.12
N VAL A 54 3.73 -9.31 2.28
CA VAL A 54 3.44 -9.95 3.58
C VAL A 54 1.95 -10.22 3.73
N CYS A 55 1.10 -9.24 3.39
CA CYS A 55 -0.36 -9.42 3.41
C CYS A 55 -0.81 -10.54 2.48
N LEU A 56 -0.28 -10.60 1.25
CA LEU A 56 -0.58 -11.65 0.28
C LEU A 56 -0.15 -13.03 0.79
N ALA A 57 1.05 -13.14 1.36
CA ALA A 57 1.53 -14.39 1.94
C ALA A 57 0.60 -14.88 3.07
N CYS A 58 0.14 -13.98 3.94
CA CYS A 58 -0.83 -14.33 4.98
C CYS A 58 -2.20 -14.73 4.39
N LEU A 59 -2.67 -14.09 3.31
CA LEU A 59 -3.91 -14.47 2.64
C LEU A 59 -3.86 -15.89 2.07
N LEU A 60 -2.71 -16.26 1.48
CA LEU A 60 -2.48 -17.56 0.87
C LEU A 60 -2.25 -18.68 1.90
N VAL A 61 -1.59 -18.38 3.01
CA VAL A 61 -1.29 -19.36 4.08
C VAL A 61 -2.30 -19.18 5.22
N ALA A 62 -3.38 -19.96 5.20
CA ALA A 62 -4.56 -19.78 6.05
C ALA A 62 -4.37 -19.79 7.58
N LYS A 63 -3.19 -20.08 8.12
CA LYS A 63 -3.00 -20.43 9.55
C LYS A 63 -2.32 -19.41 10.48
N PRO A 64 -1.83 -18.23 10.04
CA PRO A 64 -1.53 -17.23 11.05
C PRO A 64 -2.05 -15.83 10.71
N PHE A 65 -3.10 -15.68 9.89
CA PHE A 65 -3.61 -14.33 9.56
C PHE A 65 -3.95 -13.53 10.83
N ALA A 66 -4.49 -14.18 11.87
CA ALA A 66 -4.76 -13.58 13.18
C ALA A 66 -3.51 -13.08 13.93
N GLN A 67 -2.39 -13.81 13.85
CA GLN A 67 -1.16 -13.48 14.55
C GLN A 67 -0.38 -12.36 13.86
N TRP A 68 -0.54 -12.23 12.54
CA TRP A 68 0.18 -11.25 11.73
C TRP A 68 -0.58 -9.96 11.51
N ARG A 69 -1.83 -9.81 12.02
CA ARG A 69 -2.64 -8.60 11.81
C ARG A 69 -1.91 -7.32 12.21
N ALA A 70 -1.32 -7.30 13.41
CA ALA A 70 -0.58 -6.14 13.91
C ALA A 70 0.63 -5.81 13.02
N VAL A 71 1.33 -6.84 12.53
CA VAL A 71 2.47 -6.67 11.63
C VAL A 71 2.01 -6.09 10.28
N ILE A 72 0.97 -6.65 9.67
CA ILE A 72 0.42 -6.17 8.40
C ILE A 72 -0.02 -4.72 8.55
N VAL A 73 -0.80 -4.39 9.59
CA VAL A 73 -1.28 -3.02 9.84
C VAL A 73 -0.10 -2.06 10.05
N GLY A 74 0.91 -2.45 10.83
CA GLY A 74 2.11 -1.64 11.02
C GLY A 74 2.89 -1.40 9.71
N MET A 75 3.04 -2.44 8.89
CA MET A 75 3.72 -2.37 7.60
C MET A 75 2.96 -1.55 6.56
N LEU A 76 1.64 -1.39 6.68
CA LEU A 76 0.85 -0.48 5.84
C LEU A 76 0.86 0.95 6.40
N ALA A 77 0.83 1.12 7.72
CA ALA A 77 0.77 2.43 8.36
C ALA A 77 2.05 3.26 8.16
N ILE A 78 3.22 2.61 8.26
CA ILE A 78 4.52 3.27 8.08
C ILE A 78 4.67 3.91 6.69
N PRO A 79 4.53 3.18 5.56
CA PRO A 79 4.62 3.80 4.25
C PRO A 79 3.49 4.81 4.03
N THR A 80 2.26 4.55 4.50
CA THR A 80 1.16 5.53 4.40
C THR A 80 1.52 6.89 5.02
N ALA A 81 2.15 6.90 6.20
CA ALA A 81 2.59 8.14 6.85
C ALA A 81 3.64 8.92 6.04
N VAL A 82 4.42 8.22 5.21
CA VAL A 82 5.41 8.81 4.29
C VAL A 82 4.77 9.21 2.96
N LEU A 83 3.78 8.46 2.46
CA LEU A 83 3.08 8.74 1.21
C LEU A 83 2.20 10.00 1.30
N ILE A 84 1.63 10.31 2.46
CA ILE A 84 0.81 11.53 2.68
C ILE A 84 1.59 12.81 2.34
N PRO A 85 2.75 13.12 2.96
CA PRO A 85 3.49 14.33 2.62
C PRO A 85 4.04 14.32 1.19
N ILE A 86 4.32 13.15 0.62
CA ILE A 86 4.70 13.03 -0.80
C ILE A 86 3.51 13.42 -1.70
N ALA A 87 2.29 12.97 -1.38
CA ALA A 87 1.09 13.32 -2.12
C ALA A 87 0.81 14.82 -2.04
N ASP A 88 0.96 15.43 -0.87
CA ASP A 88 0.83 16.88 -0.71
C ASP A 88 1.84 17.65 -1.56
N LEU A 89 3.12 17.25 -1.54
CA LEU A 89 4.16 17.84 -2.38
C LEU A 89 3.83 17.71 -3.87
N VAL A 90 3.40 16.51 -4.30
CA VAL A 90 3.01 16.29 -5.70
C VAL A 90 1.77 17.10 -6.04
N LEU A 91 0.83 17.33 -5.13
CA LEU A 91 -0.38 18.10 -5.42
C LEU A 91 -0.13 19.61 -5.48
N THR A 92 0.74 20.13 -4.63
CA THR A 92 0.99 21.57 -4.46
C THR A 92 2.11 22.11 -5.36
N ALA A 93 3.10 21.27 -5.69
CA ALA A 93 4.31 21.70 -6.40
C ALA A 93 4.50 21.03 -7.77
N LYS A 94 3.41 20.58 -8.45
CA LYS A 94 3.42 19.84 -9.73
C LYS A 94 4.39 20.40 -10.77
N GLY A 95 4.34 21.71 -11.00
CA GLY A 95 5.16 22.41 -12.00
C GLY A 95 6.65 22.51 -11.63
N ALA A 96 7.00 22.32 -10.34
CA ALA A 96 8.36 22.40 -9.83
C ALA A 96 8.99 21.01 -9.60
N LEU A 97 8.28 19.92 -9.88
CA LEU A 97 8.80 18.56 -9.72
C LEU A 97 9.93 18.28 -10.73
N PRO A 98 11.07 17.71 -10.30
CA PRO A 98 12.14 17.28 -11.21
C PRO A 98 11.66 16.39 -12.36
N GLY A 99 11.95 16.73 -13.60
CA GLY A 99 11.50 15.93 -14.76
C GLY A 99 10.00 16.05 -15.09
N SER A 100 9.26 16.99 -14.46
CA SER A 100 7.89 17.28 -14.90
C SER A 100 7.87 17.96 -16.28
N ASN A 101 8.93 18.68 -16.66
CA ASN A 101 9.07 19.37 -17.95
C ASN A 101 7.85 20.25 -18.31
N GLY A 102 7.13 20.77 -17.31
CA GLY A 102 5.89 21.53 -17.50
C GLY A 102 4.66 20.69 -17.83
N SER A 103 4.74 19.36 -17.73
CA SER A 103 3.63 18.44 -17.94
C SER A 103 2.99 18.03 -16.62
N ASP A 104 1.84 18.64 -16.33
CA ASP A 104 1.01 18.30 -15.16
C ASP A 104 0.48 16.86 -15.21
N SER A 105 0.41 16.24 -16.39
CA SER A 105 -0.17 14.92 -16.57
C SER A 105 0.54 13.85 -15.73
N ARG A 106 1.87 13.87 -15.64
CA ARG A 106 2.62 12.85 -14.90
C ARG A 106 2.48 13.03 -13.40
N ALA A 107 2.57 14.27 -12.94
CA ALA A 107 2.33 14.61 -11.55
C ALA A 107 0.89 14.24 -11.12
N ASN A 108 -0.10 14.48 -11.99
CA ASN A 108 -1.49 14.07 -11.78
C ASN A 108 -1.65 12.55 -11.72
N THR A 109 -1.00 11.81 -12.62
CA THR A 109 -1.00 10.34 -12.57
C THR A 109 -0.39 9.83 -11.27
N THR A 110 0.77 10.35 -10.87
CA THR A 110 1.42 9.99 -9.60
C THR A 110 0.52 10.33 -8.41
N ALA A 111 -0.09 11.51 -8.38
CA ALA A 111 -1.01 11.92 -7.32
C ALA A 111 -2.24 11.00 -7.24
N ALA A 112 -2.83 10.65 -8.37
CA ALA A 112 -3.97 9.72 -8.42
C ALA A 112 -3.58 8.35 -7.86
N GLY A 113 -2.42 7.82 -8.25
CA GLY A 113 -1.88 6.57 -7.72
C GLY A 113 -1.66 6.63 -6.19
N LEU A 114 -1.07 7.73 -5.70
CA LEU A 114 -0.87 7.95 -4.26
C LEU A 114 -2.18 7.95 -3.49
N ILE A 115 -3.20 8.67 -3.97
CA ILE A 115 -4.51 8.74 -3.33
C ILE A 115 -5.16 7.35 -3.28
N ILE A 116 -5.19 6.63 -4.41
CA ILE A 116 -5.78 5.29 -4.48
C ILE A 116 -5.02 4.33 -3.55
N CYS A 117 -3.69 4.38 -3.53
CA CYS A 117 -2.85 3.54 -2.67
C CYS A 117 -3.13 3.82 -1.18
N MET A 118 -3.17 5.08 -0.76
CA MET A 118 -3.49 5.47 0.62
C MET A 118 -4.89 5.03 1.03
N CYS A 119 -5.91 5.24 0.18
CA CYS A 119 -7.26 4.73 0.41
C CYS A 119 -7.27 3.21 0.53
N GLY A 120 -6.56 2.51 -0.36
CA GLY A 120 -6.36 1.07 -0.32
C GLY A 120 -5.75 0.62 1.00
N ASN A 121 -4.74 1.31 1.51
CA ASN A 121 -4.09 0.99 2.79
C ASN A 121 -5.04 1.11 3.98
N TYR A 122 -5.85 2.16 4.03
CA TYR A 122 -6.88 2.27 5.06
C TYR A 122 -7.92 1.15 4.96
N LEU A 123 -8.43 0.87 3.75
CA LEU A 123 -9.40 -0.19 3.51
C LEU A 123 -8.82 -1.57 3.86
N LEU A 124 -7.56 -1.81 3.52
CA LEU A 124 -6.86 -3.07 3.79
C LEU A 124 -6.59 -3.22 5.28
N ALA A 125 -6.12 -2.18 5.96
CA ALA A 125 -5.90 -2.18 7.41
C ALA A 125 -7.22 -2.46 8.16
N LEU A 126 -8.32 -1.79 7.78
CA LEU A 126 -9.65 -2.07 8.33
C LEU A 126 -10.09 -3.50 8.05
N ALA A 127 -9.91 -3.98 6.82
CA ALA A 127 -10.28 -5.35 6.43
C ALA A 127 -9.50 -6.41 7.22
N VAL A 128 -8.21 -6.16 7.46
CA VAL A 128 -7.31 -7.01 8.26
C VAL A 128 -7.72 -7.01 9.72
N CYS A 129 -8.01 -5.84 10.31
CA CYS A 129 -8.45 -5.72 11.70
C CYS A 129 -9.79 -6.43 11.95
N LEU A 130 -10.73 -6.29 11.02
CA LEU A 130 -12.06 -6.89 11.09
C LEU A 130 -12.12 -8.31 10.53
N PHE A 131 -11.01 -8.85 10.03
CA PHE A 131 -10.95 -10.21 9.56
C PHE A 131 -11.21 -11.14 10.76
N ASP A 132 -12.13 -12.09 10.64
CA ASP A 132 -12.35 -13.09 11.70
C ASP A 132 -12.06 -14.47 11.12
N ASP A 133 -11.10 -15.14 11.74
CA ASP A 133 -10.56 -16.42 11.31
C ASP A 133 -10.77 -17.43 12.46
N THR A 134 -11.88 -17.31 13.19
CA THR A 134 -12.20 -18.19 14.33
C THR A 134 -12.22 -19.64 13.84
N PRO A 135 -11.26 -20.49 14.25
CA PRO A 135 -11.33 -21.90 13.91
C PRO A 135 -12.46 -22.52 14.73
N ALA A 136 -13.37 -23.23 14.06
CA ALA A 136 -14.51 -23.92 14.67
C ALA A 136 -14.15 -25.09 15.62
N VAL A 137 -12.95 -25.11 16.24
CA VAL A 137 -12.36 -26.32 16.85
C VAL A 137 -12.32 -26.30 18.39
N VAL A 138 -12.85 -25.27 19.06
CA VAL A 138 -12.88 -25.23 20.55
C VAL A 138 -14.22 -25.70 21.13
N ALA A 139 -15.18 -26.13 20.30
CA ALA A 139 -16.52 -26.50 20.78
C ALA A 139 -16.67 -27.96 21.26
N GLU A 140 -15.73 -28.87 20.98
CA GLU A 140 -15.95 -30.32 21.22
C GLU A 140 -15.14 -30.99 22.34
N SER A 141 -14.19 -30.33 23.02
CA SER A 141 -13.37 -31.03 24.04
C SER A 141 -13.86 -30.94 25.49
N LYS A 142 -15.11 -30.53 25.75
CA LYS A 142 -15.67 -30.46 27.12
C LYS A 142 -16.88 -31.37 27.37
N VAL A 143 -17.01 -32.45 26.61
CA VAL A 143 -17.93 -33.55 26.95
C VAL A 143 -17.12 -34.85 26.96
N GLY A 144 -16.51 -35.14 28.10
CA GLY A 144 -15.74 -36.35 28.34
C GLY A 144 -15.54 -36.49 29.84
N VAL A 145 -16.68 -36.73 30.51
CA VAL A 145 -16.75 -37.34 31.84
C VAL A 145 -16.16 -38.75 31.76
#